data_AF-A0A7G3AQN9-F1
#
_entry.id   AF-A0A7G3AQN9-F1
#
_cell.length_a   1.000
_cell.length_b   1.000
_cell.length_c   1.000
_cell.angle_alpha   90.00
_cell.angle_beta   90.00
_cell.angle_gamma   90.00
#
_symmetry.space_group_name_H-M   'P 1'
#
loop_
_entity.id
_entity.type
_entity.pdbx_description
1 polymer ?
#
loop_
_entity_poly.entity_id
_entity_poly.type
_entity_poly.pdbx_seq_one_letter_code
_entity_poly.pdbx_strand_id
1 'polypeptide(L)'
;MTDEEVIKRRLLIDGDGTGDDRRLNVLLKTFIKWCSSNESPENTAATYDRMQAQLAQCEFAVTKSDFATKMMQQELKNYESISQTIEKGIELAKVQIEHSKENLVLAKKIRKNRMEHDALSKVTNQQPDRKKTLQQLDVVKGELNQLQDTRRVLQRKLAHRRKEFLVLMRSIRELQATLQEDEEASEDEDTEMAEDTHSPSRPSSAACSPDSPDFKPVSPAFVIERD
;
A
#
# COMPACT_ATOMS: atom_id res chain seq x y z
N MET A 1 -65.35 7.22 -26.27
CA MET A 1 -65.61 8.51 -25.63
C MET A 1 -64.34 8.93 -24.93
N THR A 2 -63.76 10.04 -25.35
CA THR A 2 -62.56 10.62 -24.74
C THR A 2 -62.90 11.28 -23.41
N ASP A 3 -61.98 11.26 -22.44
CA ASP A 3 -62.19 11.75 -21.07
C ASP A 3 -62.68 13.21 -21.04
N GLU A 4 -62.16 14.05 -21.94
CA GLU A 4 -62.62 15.44 -22.12
C GLU A 4 -64.11 15.54 -22.47
N GLU A 5 -64.65 14.62 -23.28
CA GLU A 5 -66.07 14.65 -23.61
C GLU A 5 -66.95 14.21 -22.45
N VAL A 6 -66.45 13.34 -21.58
CA VAL A 6 -67.13 12.92 -20.35
C VAL A 6 -67.17 14.08 -19.35
N ILE A 7 -66.04 14.76 -19.17
CA ILE A 7 -65.90 15.95 -18.32
C ILE A 7 -66.80 17.09 -18.84
N LYS A 8 -66.78 17.35 -20.16
CA LYS A 8 -67.61 18.41 -20.77
C LYS A 8 -69.10 18.11 -20.67
N ARG A 9 -69.54 16.85 -20.83
CA ARG A 9 -70.94 16.46 -20.61
C ARG A 9 -71.33 16.55 -19.13
N ARG A 10 -70.44 16.20 -18.20
CA ARG A 10 -70.67 16.35 -16.76
C ARG A 10 -70.88 17.83 -16.40
N LEU A 11 -69.97 18.71 -16.81
CA LEU A 11 -70.04 20.16 -16.62
C LEU A 11 -71.28 20.81 -17.25
N LEU A 12 -71.72 20.34 -18.43
CA LEU A 12 -72.93 20.84 -19.10
C LEU A 12 -74.24 20.39 -18.41
N ILE A 13 -74.27 19.19 -17.83
CA ILE A 13 -75.38 18.71 -16.99
C ILE A 13 -75.38 19.43 -15.63
N ASP A 14 -74.20 19.81 -15.15
CA ASP A 14 -73.96 20.46 -13.85
C ASP A 14 -74.14 22.00 -13.88
N GLY A 15 -74.65 22.58 -14.98
CA GLY A 15 -74.87 24.03 -15.15
C GLY A 15 -75.88 24.67 -14.19
N ASP A 16 -76.62 23.87 -13.40
CA ASP A 16 -77.55 24.29 -12.33
C ASP A 16 -76.94 24.16 -10.91
N GLY A 17 -75.61 23.96 -10.84
CA GLY A 17 -74.86 23.88 -9.59
C GLY A 17 -74.73 22.48 -8.99
N THR A 18 -73.55 22.14 -8.47
CA THR A 18 -73.32 20.84 -7.81
C THR A 18 -73.37 20.96 -6.29
N GLY A 19 -73.98 19.96 -5.62
CA GLY A 19 -73.94 19.83 -4.16
C GLY A 19 -74.59 21.00 -3.43
N ASP A 20 -73.77 21.90 -2.88
CA ASP A 20 -74.21 23.02 -2.05
C ASP A 20 -74.89 24.14 -2.86
N ASP A 21 -74.46 24.40 -4.10
CA ASP A 21 -75.11 25.41 -4.96
C ASP A 21 -76.55 25.02 -5.29
N ARG A 22 -76.79 23.72 -5.56
CA ARG A 22 -78.14 23.18 -5.70
C ARG A 22 -78.97 23.29 -4.42
N ARG A 23 -78.36 23.08 -3.24
CA ARG A 23 -79.04 23.20 -1.94
C ARG A 23 -79.45 24.65 -1.67
N LEU A 24 -78.58 25.61 -1.98
CA LEU A 24 -78.85 27.04 -1.87
C LEU A 24 -79.94 27.49 -2.86
N ASN A 25 -79.89 27.01 -4.11
CA ASN A 25 -80.92 27.29 -5.11
C ASN A 25 -82.30 26.72 -4.70
N VAL A 26 -82.36 25.54 -4.08
CA VAL A 26 -83.60 24.96 -3.55
C VAL A 26 -84.12 25.75 -2.35
N LEU A 27 -83.24 26.18 -1.44
CA LEU A 27 -83.61 27.02 -0.31
C LEU A 27 -84.19 28.36 -0.79
N LEU A 28 -83.55 29.00 -1.77
CA LEU A 28 -84.01 30.25 -2.37
C LEU A 28 -85.41 30.10 -3.02
N LYS A 29 -85.61 29.05 -3.83
CA LYS A 29 -86.92 28.76 -4.45
C LYS A 29 -88.00 28.51 -3.39
N THR A 30 -87.66 27.80 -2.31
CA THR A 30 -88.57 27.51 -1.18
C THR A 30 -88.93 28.78 -0.42
N PHE A 31 -87.96 29.68 -0.21
CA PHE A 31 -88.16 30.97 0.44
C PHE A 31 -89.07 31.89 -0.37
N ILE A 32 -88.82 32.04 -1.68
CA ILE A 32 -89.68 32.85 -2.57
C ILE A 32 -91.11 32.30 -2.55
N LYS A 33 -91.27 30.97 -2.64
CA LYS A 33 -92.58 30.33 -2.56
C LYS A 33 -93.26 30.65 -1.23
N TRP A 34 -92.56 30.48 -0.10
CA TRP A 34 -93.08 30.76 1.24
C TRP A 34 -93.55 32.22 1.39
N CYS A 35 -92.78 33.20 0.88
CA CYS A 35 -93.19 34.62 0.90
C CYS A 35 -94.41 34.95 0.03
N SER A 36 -94.68 34.14 -1.00
CA SER A 36 -95.79 34.36 -1.95
C SER A 36 -97.04 33.52 -1.68
N SER A 37 -97.01 32.64 -0.69
CA SER A 37 -98.07 31.66 -0.42
C SER A 37 -99.01 32.13 0.69
N ASN A 38 -100.33 32.09 0.45
CA ASN A 38 -101.35 32.34 1.47
C ASN A 38 -101.86 31.01 2.06
N GLU A 39 -100.91 30.16 2.50
CA GLU A 39 -101.17 28.81 3.02
C GLU A 39 -101.66 28.83 4.49
N SER A 40 -102.22 27.71 4.96
CA SER A 40 -102.61 27.52 6.37
C SER A 40 -101.43 27.80 7.32
N PRO A 41 -101.65 28.37 8.51
CA PRO A 41 -100.59 28.67 9.48
C PRO A 41 -99.73 27.43 9.85
N GLU A 42 -100.31 26.24 9.84
CA GLU A 42 -99.60 24.98 10.15
C GLU A 42 -98.60 24.57 9.06
N ASN A 43 -98.98 24.72 7.78
CA ASN A 43 -98.09 24.44 6.65
C ASN A 43 -96.94 25.45 6.58
N THR A 44 -97.25 26.72 6.89
CA THR A 44 -96.29 27.83 6.92
C THR A 44 -95.17 27.56 7.94
N ALA A 45 -95.50 27.06 9.13
CA ALA A 45 -94.53 26.69 10.17
C ALA A 45 -93.65 25.50 9.74
N ALA A 46 -94.23 24.45 9.18
CA ALA A 46 -93.48 23.28 8.70
C ALA A 46 -92.49 23.63 7.57
N THR A 47 -92.86 24.54 6.66
CA THR A 47 -91.93 25.05 5.64
C THR A 47 -90.81 25.91 6.22
N TYR A 48 -91.09 26.70 7.27
CA TYR A 48 -90.09 27.49 7.97
C TYR A 48 -89.03 26.60 8.65
N ASP A 49 -89.46 25.59 9.40
CA ASP A 49 -88.55 24.63 10.05
C ASP A 49 -87.69 23.89 9.03
N ARG A 50 -88.28 23.53 7.88
CA ARG A 50 -87.55 22.91 6.76
C ARG A 50 -86.49 23.86 6.16
N MET A 51 -86.80 25.14 5.99
CA MET A 51 -85.83 26.14 5.52
C MET A 51 -84.70 26.34 6.54
N GLN A 52 -85.01 26.39 7.83
CA GLN A 52 -84.03 26.51 8.90
C GLN A 52 -83.10 25.28 8.93
N ALA A 53 -83.63 24.08 8.79
CA ALA A 53 -82.85 22.86 8.71
C ALA A 53 -81.93 22.84 7.48
N GLN A 54 -82.39 23.36 6.32
CA GLN A 54 -81.57 23.50 5.11
C GLN A 54 -80.46 24.55 5.26
N LEU A 55 -80.73 25.66 5.96
CA LEU A 55 -79.73 26.69 6.24
C LEU A 55 -78.61 26.17 7.14
N ALA A 56 -78.96 25.53 8.27
CA ALA A 56 -77.99 24.91 9.19
C ALA A 56 -77.09 23.88 8.47
N GLN A 57 -77.69 23.17 7.52
CA GLN A 57 -77.03 22.20 6.65
C GLN A 57 -76.02 22.82 5.67
N CYS A 58 -76.27 24.05 5.19
CA CYS A 58 -75.34 24.82 4.36
C CYS A 58 -74.21 25.40 5.22
N GLU A 59 -74.52 25.94 6.40
CA GLU A 59 -73.52 26.44 7.36
C GLU A 59 -72.53 25.36 7.79
N PHE A 60 -73.05 24.15 8.05
CA PHE A 60 -72.21 22.99 8.35
C PHE A 60 -71.27 22.63 7.18
N ALA A 61 -71.77 22.67 5.94
CA ALA A 61 -70.96 22.36 4.76
C ALA A 61 -69.81 23.37 4.58
N VAL A 62 -70.09 24.67 4.77
CA VAL A 62 -69.06 25.73 4.74
C VAL A 62 -68.02 25.50 5.82
N THR A 63 -68.45 25.25 7.06
CA THR A 63 -67.55 25.00 8.20
C THR A 63 -66.66 23.77 7.97
N LYS A 64 -67.24 22.69 7.42
CA LYS A 64 -66.51 21.48 7.05
C LYS A 64 -65.45 21.77 5.98
N SER A 65 -65.80 22.57 4.96
CA SER A 65 -64.86 22.95 3.90
C SER A 65 -63.71 23.81 4.42
N ASP A 66 -63.99 24.75 5.34
CA ASP A 66 -62.96 25.57 5.98
C ASP A 66 -62.00 24.70 6.82
N PHE A 67 -62.55 23.76 7.61
CA PHE A 67 -61.73 22.82 8.37
C PHE A 67 -60.85 21.94 7.46
N ALA A 68 -61.42 21.40 6.38
CA ALA A 68 -60.66 20.61 5.41
C ALA A 68 -59.53 21.43 4.75
N THR A 69 -59.79 22.71 4.46
CA THR A 69 -58.79 23.62 3.90
C THR A 69 -57.65 23.86 4.89
N LYS A 70 -57.96 24.12 6.17
CA LYS A 70 -56.95 24.27 7.24
C LYS A 70 -56.11 23.01 7.43
N MET A 71 -56.75 21.84 7.45
CA MET A 71 -56.07 20.55 7.53
C MET A 71 -55.12 20.35 6.33
N MET A 72 -55.58 20.64 5.11
CA MET A 72 -54.75 20.51 3.90
C MET A 72 -53.57 21.47 3.89
N GLN A 73 -53.75 22.71 4.37
CA GLN A 73 -52.64 23.65 4.55
C GLN A 73 -51.59 23.13 5.55
N GLN A 74 -52.02 22.46 6.62
CA GLN A 74 -51.11 21.85 7.57
C GLN A 74 -50.36 20.65 6.96
N GLU A 75 -51.05 19.79 6.21
CA GLU A 75 -50.42 18.67 5.51
C GLU A 75 -49.41 19.14 4.46
N LEU A 76 -49.71 20.21 3.71
CA LEU A 76 -48.76 20.79 2.76
C LEU A 76 -47.44 21.23 3.44
N LYS A 77 -47.54 21.88 4.61
CA LYS A 77 -46.36 22.26 5.40
C LYS A 77 -45.58 21.05 5.90
N ASN A 78 -46.29 19.99 6.29
CA ASN A 78 -45.67 18.74 6.71
C ASN A 78 -44.90 18.08 5.56
N TYR A 79 -45.51 18.01 4.37
CA TYR A 79 -44.84 17.48 3.17
C TYR A 79 -43.63 18.32 2.76
N GLU A 80 -43.70 19.64 2.87
CA GLU A 80 -42.55 20.52 2.64
C GLU A 80 -41.39 20.22 3.61
N SER A 81 -41.69 20.08 4.91
CA SER A 81 -40.71 19.70 5.93
C SER A 81 -40.06 18.34 5.67
N ILE A 82 -40.87 17.34 5.29
CA ILE A 82 -40.39 16.01 4.92
C ILE A 82 -39.49 16.09 3.68
N SER A 83 -39.88 16.85 2.65
CA SER A 83 -39.08 17.06 1.44
C SER A 83 -37.71 17.64 1.76
N GLN A 84 -37.67 18.71 2.57
CA GLN A 84 -36.41 19.33 2.99
C GLN A 84 -35.53 18.38 3.81
N THR A 85 -36.14 17.52 4.62
CA THR A 85 -35.41 16.51 5.40
C THR A 85 -34.79 15.45 4.49
N ILE A 86 -35.53 14.99 3.48
CA ILE A 86 -35.03 14.06 2.47
C ILE A 86 -33.89 14.68 1.66
N GLU A 87 -34.03 15.93 1.21
CA GLU A 87 -32.99 16.65 0.49
C GLU A 87 -31.69 16.78 1.30
N LYS A 88 -31.80 17.16 2.58
CA LYS A 88 -30.65 17.20 3.50
C LYS A 88 -30.03 15.82 3.70
N GLY A 89 -30.85 14.78 3.81
CA GLY A 89 -30.38 13.40 3.92
C GLY A 89 -29.61 12.95 2.67
N ILE A 90 -30.09 13.31 1.48
CA ILE A 90 -29.42 13.04 0.20
C ILE A 90 -28.07 13.76 0.15
N GLU A 91 -28.01 15.03 0.52
CA GLU A 91 -26.77 15.79 0.47
C GLU A 91 -25.73 15.25 1.45
N LEU A 92 -26.15 14.89 2.66
CA LEU A 92 -25.29 14.24 3.64
C LEU A 92 -24.78 12.88 3.14
N ALA A 93 -25.64 12.07 2.50
CA ALA A 93 -25.23 10.80 1.92
C ALA A 93 -24.20 10.99 0.79
N LYS A 94 -24.34 12.02 -0.06
CA LYS A 94 -23.34 12.35 -1.09
C LYS A 94 -21.98 12.67 -0.47
N VAL A 95 -21.96 13.50 0.58
CA VAL A 95 -20.73 13.85 1.30
C VAL A 95 -20.08 12.60 1.90
N GLN A 96 -20.87 11.72 2.52
CA GLN A 96 -20.35 10.45 3.07
C GLN A 96 -19.79 9.51 2.00
N ILE A 97 -20.43 9.47 0.82
CA ILE A 97 -19.93 8.69 -0.33
C ILE A 97 -18.58 9.25 -0.77
N GLU A 98 -18.44 10.57 -0.90
CA GLU A 98 -17.18 11.17 -1.33
C GLU A 98 -16.05 10.91 -0.33
N HIS A 99 -16.33 11.10 0.96
CA HIS A 99 -15.38 10.76 2.02
C HIS A 99 -15.01 9.27 2.01
N SER A 100 -15.96 8.37 1.75
CA SER A 100 -15.71 6.93 1.65
C SER A 100 -14.84 6.58 0.45
N LYS A 101 -14.96 7.29 -0.69
CA LYS A 101 -14.08 7.12 -1.85
C LYS A 101 -12.65 7.55 -1.52
N GLU A 102 -12.46 8.69 -0.86
CA GLU A 102 -11.14 9.16 -0.44
C GLU A 102 -10.46 8.14 0.49
N ASN A 103 -11.20 7.66 1.50
CA ASN A 103 -10.73 6.63 2.41
C ASN A 103 -10.37 5.33 1.68
N LEU A 104 -11.14 4.93 0.66
CA LEU A 104 -10.84 3.76 -0.16
C LEU A 104 -9.53 3.92 -0.93
N VAL A 105 -9.29 5.09 -1.53
CA VAL A 105 -8.03 5.38 -2.24
C VAL A 105 -6.85 5.33 -1.26
N LEU A 106 -6.99 5.94 -0.09
CA LEU A 106 -5.97 5.91 0.96
C LEU A 106 -5.70 4.49 1.45
N ALA A 107 -6.73 3.69 1.70
CA ALA A 107 -6.60 2.30 2.13
C ALA A 107 -5.90 1.43 1.06
N LYS A 108 -6.22 1.64 -0.23
CA LYS A 108 -5.51 0.98 -1.35
C LYS A 108 -4.03 1.34 -1.36
N LYS A 109 -3.69 2.62 -1.15
CA LYS A 109 -2.29 3.07 -1.08
C LYS A 109 -1.55 2.42 0.09
N ILE A 110 -2.15 2.39 1.29
CA ILE A 110 -1.55 1.73 2.45
C ILE A 110 -1.33 0.24 2.17
N ARG A 111 -2.31 -0.44 1.58
CA ARG A 111 -2.17 -1.86 1.22
C ARG A 111 -1.01 -2.09 0.25
N LYS A 112 -0.89 -1.26 -0.79
CA LYS A 112 0.21 -1.34 -1.76
C LYS A 112 1.56 -1.14 -1.06
N ASN A 113 1.71 -0.09 -0.27
CA ASN A 113 2.94 0.17 0.48
C ASN A 113 3.31 -0.99 1.41
N ARG A 114 2.32 -1.58 2.10
CA ARG A 114 2.54 -2.74 2.96
C ARG A 114 3.06 -3.95 2.17
N MET A 115 2.48 -4.23 1.00
CA MET A 115 2.95 -5.31 0.13
C MET A 115 4.38 -5.07 -0.37
N GLU A 116 4.73 -3.84 -0.73
CA GLU A 116 6.09 -3.47 -1.13
C GLU A 116 7.09 -3.65 0.03
N HIS A 117 6.73 -3.21 1.24
CA HIS A 117 7.54 -3.43 2.44
C HIS A 117 7.71 -4.92 2.77
N ASP A 118 6.65 -5.72 2.70
CA ASP A 118 6.71 -7.16 2.93
C ASP A 118 7.61 -7.86 1.88
N ALA A 119 7.54 -7.44 0.62
CA ALA A 119 8.40 -7.95 -0.44
C ALA A 119 9.89 -7.60 -0.19
N LEU A 120 10.19 -6.33 0.12
CA LEU A 120 11.57 -5.90 0.44
C LEU A 120 12.10 -6.57 1.71
N SER A 121 11.25 -6.76 2.71
CA SER A 121 11.60 -7.47 3.95
C SER A 121 11.96 -8.93 3.67
N LYS A 122 11.19 -9.64 2.82
CA LYS A 122 11.53 -11.01 2.40
C LYS A 122 12.91 -11.08 1.74
N VAL A 123 13.22 -10.17 0.82
CA VAL A 123 14.53 -10.12 0.16
C VAL A 123 15.65 -9.80 1.17
N THR A 124 15.39 -8.86 2.09
CA THR A 124 16.37 -8.48 3.13
C THR A 124 16.67 -9.64 4.06
N ASN A 125 15.66 -10.44 4.43
CA ASN A 125 15.82 -11.59 5.32
C ASN A 125 16.55 -12.78 4.67
N GLN A 126 16.69 -12.80 3.34
CA GLN A 126 17.55 -13.78 2.65
C GLN A 126 19.04 -13.47 2.85
N GLN A 127 19.38 -12.22 3.18
CA GLN A 127 20.76 -11.81 3.46
C GLN A 127 21.15 -12.15 4.90
N PRO A 128 22.42 -12.50 5.15
CA PRO A 128 22.90 -12.80 6.50
C PRO A 128 22.84 -11.56 7.40
N ASP A 129 22.69 -11.79 8.70
CA ASP A 129 22.63 -10.72 9.69
C ASP A 129 23.88 -9.82 9.62
N ARG A 130 23.64 -8.51 9.54
CA ARG A 130 24.68 -7.48 9.44
C ARG A 130 25.64 -7.53 10.62
N LYS A 131 25.14 -7.80 11.84
CA LYS A 131 26.02 -7.85 13.02
C LYS A 131 26.99 -9.03 12.94
N LYS A 132 26.50 -10.20 12.54
CA LYS A 132 27.33 -11.42 12.38
C LYS A 132 28.39 -11.24 11.29
N THR A 133 28.01 -10.69 10.14
CA THR A 133 28.95 -10.44 9.03
C THR A 133 30.02 -9.41 9.40
N LEU A 134 29.69 -8.36 10.15
CA LEU A 134 30.67 -7.40 10.67
C LEU A 134 31.67 -8.05 11.64
N GLN A 135 31.19 -8.90 12.56
CA GLN A 135 32.09 -9.63 13.47
C GLN A 135 33.04 -10.56 12.73
N GLN A 136 32.54 -11.33 11.75
CA GLN A 136 33.38 -12.19 10.92
C GLN A 136 34.43 -11.38 10.14
N LEU A 137 34.03 -10.22 9.61
CA LEU A 137 34.93 -9.32 8.90
C LEU A 137 36.05 -8.80 9.81
N ASP A 138 35.75 -8.45 11.05
CA ASP A 138 36.76 -7.99 12.02
C ASP A 138 37.73 -9.12 12.42
N VAL A 139 37.24 -10.35 12.60
CA VAL A 139 38.07 -11.54 12.84
C VAL A 139 39.02 -11.79 11.67
N VAL A 140 38.50 -11.86 10.45
CA VAL A 140 39.31 -12.09 9.23
C VAL A 140 40.34 -10.98 9.02
N LYS A 141 39.98 -9.71 9.30
CA LYS A 141 40.94 -8.59 9.28
C LYS A 141 42.05 -8.76 10.32
N GLY A 142 41.71 -9.21 11.52
CA GLY A 142 42.68 -9.52 12.57
C GLY A 142 43.67 -10.60 12.13
N GLU A 143 43.16 -11.72 11.62
CA GLU A 143 43.97 -12.83 11.10
C GLU A 143 44.87 -12.38 9.93
N LEU A 144 44.34 -11.58 9.01
CA LEU A 144 45.10 -11.03 7.89
C LEU A 144 46.29 -10.19 8.37
N ASN A 145 46.07 -9.32 9.36
CA ASN A 145 47.13 -8.50 9.94
C ASN A 145 48.20 -9.37 10.62
N GLN A 146 47.78 -10.38 11.39
CA GLN A 146 48.70 -11.33 12.04
C GLN A 146 49.54 -12.09 11.02
N LEU A 147 48.92 -12.61 9.95
CA LEU A 147 49.64 -13.30 8.88
C LEU A 147 50.61 -12.37 8.15
N GLN A 148 50.22 -11.12 7.92
CA GLN A 148 51.07 -10.11 7.31
C GLN A 148 52.30 -9.80 8.18
N ASP A 149 52.13 -9.72 9.49
CA ASP A 149 53.24 -9.49 10.42
C ASP A 149 54.14 -10.71 10.54
N THR A 150 53.59 -11.92 10.63
CA THR A 150 54.37 -13.17 10.59
C THR A 150 55.17 -13.26 9.29
N ARG A 151 54.56 -12.95 8.14
CA ARG A 151 55.25 -12.88 6.84
C ARG A 151 56.41 -11.89 6.88
N ARG A 152 56.20 -10.67 7.41
CA ARG A 152 57.28 -9.66 7.55
C ARG A 152 58.41 -10.15 8.45
N VAL A 153 58.10 -10.87 9.52
CA VAL A 153 59.11 -11.43 10.44
C VAL A 153 59.91 -12.54 9.73
N LEU A 154 59.24 -13.46 9.04
CA LEU A 154 59.90 -14.52 8.29
C LEU A 154 60.76 -13.98 7.15
N GLN A 155 60.30 -12.97 6.41
CA GLN A 155 61.11 -12.29 5.39
C GLN A 155 62.38 -11.67 5.99
N ARG A 156 62.27 -11.01 7.16
CA ARG A 156 63.43 -10.46 7.88
C ARG A 156 64.41 -11.56 8.29
N LYS A 157 63.92 -12.68 8.85
CA LYS A 157 64.76 -13.83 9.22
C LYS A 157 65.45 -14.45 8.01
N LEU A 158 64.73 -14.62 6.90
CA LEU A 158 65.28 -15.17 5.66
C LEU A 158 66.34 -14.25 5.05
N ALA A 159 66.11 -12.94 5.04
CA ALA A 159 67.12 -11.97 4.61
C ALA A 159 68.37 -12.00 5.51
N HIS A 160 68.20 -12.15 6.82
CA HIS A 160 69.30 -12.30 7.76
C HIS A 160 70.11 -13.58 7.50
N ARG A 161 69.46 -14.74 7.36
CA ARG A 161 70.12 -16.01 7.01
C ARG A 161 70.87 -15.93 5.68
N ARG A 162 70.31 -15.26 4.66
CA ARG A 162 71.00 -14.99 3.39
C ARG A 162 72.28 -14.19 3.61
N LYS A 163 72.26 -13.19 4.49
CA LYS A 163 73.45 -12.39 4.83
C LYS A 163 74.50 -13.22 5.57
N GLU A 164 74.11 -14.02 6.56
CA GLU A 164 75.01 -14.95 7.26
C GLU A 164 75.67 -15.94 6.29
N PHE A 165 74.88 -16.53 5.38
CA PHE A 165 75.38 -17.46 4.38
C PHE A 165 76.38 -16.81 3.42
N LEU A 166 76.12 -15.55 3.01
CA LEU A 166 77.07 -14.78 2.19
C LEU A 166 78.40 -14.52 2.92
N VAL A 167 78.36 -14.25 4.23
CA VAL A 167 79.59 -14.09 5.04
C VAL A 167 80.35 -15.41 5.10
N LEU A 168 79.67 -16.53 5.40
CA LEU A 168 80.30 -17.85 5.44
C LEU A 168 80.93 -18.21 4.08
N MET A 169 80.20 -18.01 2.98
CA MET A 169 80.71 -18.25 1.62
C MET A 169 81.92 -17.38 1.29
N ARG A 170 81.97 -16.14 1.79
CA ARG A 170 83.15 -15.27 1.64
C ARG A 170 84.34 -15.80 2.44
N SER A 171 84.13 -16.17 3.71
CA SER A 171 85.19 -16.75 4.54
C SER A 171 85.72 -18.07 3.98
N ILE A 172 84.87 -18.91 3.39
CA ILE A 172 85.31 -20.13 2.71
C ILE A 172 86.22 -19.78 1.53
N ARG A 173 85.85 -18.79 0.71
CA ARG A 173 86.71 -18.35 -0.42
C ARG A 173 88.02 -17.74 0.06
N GLU A 174 88.00 -16.96 1.12
CA GLU A 174 89.20 -16.39 1.73
C GLU A 174 90.12 -17.50 2.27
N LEU A 175 89.58 -18.49 2.97
CA LEU A 175 90.35 -19.65 3.44
C LEU A 175 90.87 -20.52 2.29
N GLN A 176 90.08 -20.69 1.22
CA GLN A 176 90.55 -21.36 0.00
C GLN A 176 91.71 -20.59 -0.65
N ALA A 177 91.64 -19.26 -0.68
CA ALA A 177 92.73 -18.42 -1.18
C ALA A 177 93.98 -18.52 -0.31
N THR A 178 93.86 -18.49 1.02
CA THR A 178 95.03 -18.65 1.91
C THR A 178 95.62 -20.05 1.83
N LEU A 179 94.81 -21.10 1.72
CA LEU A 179 95.32 -22.46 1.53
C LEU A 179 96.04 -22.61 0.20
N GLN A 180 95.56 -21.93 -0.85
CA GLN A 180 96.23 -21.91 -2.15
C GLN A 180 97.53 -21.09 -2.12
N GLU A 181 97.56 -19.97 -1.39
CA GLU A 181 98.78 -19.19 -1.11
C GLU A 181 99.78 -19.98 -0.24
N ASP A 182 99.31 -20.78 0.73
CA ASP A 182 100.14 -21.65 1.58
C ASP A 182 100.66 -22.88 0.81
N GLU A 183 99.88 -23.46 -0.10
CA GLU A 183 100.35 -24.47 -1.07
C GLU A 183 101.46 -23.87 -1.93
N GLU A 184 101.24 -22.69 -2.54
CA GLU A 184 102.25 -21.97 -3.33
C GLU A 184 103.51 -21.58 -2.50
N ALA A 185 103.36 -21.23 -1.21
CA ALA A 185 104.48 -20.90 -0.32
C ALA A 185 105.22 -22.15 0.24
N SER A 186 104.55 -23.30 0.32
CA SER A 186 105.15 -24.58 0.70
C SER A 186 105.83 -25.29 -0.48
N GLU A 187 105.38 -25.01 -1.71
CA GLU A 187 106.03 -25.44 -2.94
C GLU A 187 107.37 -24.71 -3.20
N ASP A 188 107.66 -23.60 -2.49
CA ASP A 188 108.92 -22.87 -2.56
C ASP A 188 110.06 -23.43 -1.67
N GLU A 189 109.82 -24.42 -0.78
CA GLU A 189 110.89 -25.11 -0.01
C GLU A 189 111.05 -26.62 -0.26
N ASP A 190 110.22 -27.27 -1.07
CA ASP A 190 110.49 -28.65 -1.54
C ASP A 190 109.92 -28.88 -2.95
N THR A 191 110.50 -28.24 -3.96
CA THR A 191 110.38 -28.69 -5.35
C THR A 191 111.13 -30.00 -5.55
N GLU A 192 110.41 -31.12 -5.68
CA GLU A 192 110.60 -32.12 -6.75
C GLU A 192 109.66 -33.35 -6.60
N MET A 193 108.60 -33.43 -7.42
CA MET A 193 108.39 -34.48 -8.45
C MET A 193 106.91 -34.86 -8.70
N ALA A 194 106.56 -34.71 -9.99
CA ALA A 194 105.75 -35.60 -10.83
C ALA A 194 104.21 -35.45 -10.91
N GLU A 195 103.78 -34.98 -12.10
CA GLU A 195 102.56 -35.35 -12.84
C GLU A 195 102.41 -36.90 -12.91
N ASP A 196 101.26 -37.57 -13.12
CA ASP A 196 100.11 -37.24 -13.95
C ASP A 196 98.95 -38.25 -13.70
N THR A 197 97.70 -37.84 -13.99
CA THR A 197 96.50 -38.65 -14.34
C THR A 197 96.00 -39.82 -13.45
N HIS A 198 94.75 -39.77 -12.97
CA HIS A 198 93.54 -40.33 -13.65
C HIS A 198 92.27 -40.24 -12.76
N SER A 199 91.15 -39.88 -13.39
CA SER A 199 89.78 -39.72 -12.90
C SER A 199 89.20 -40.86 -12.03
N PRO A 200 88.29 -40.56 -11.08
CA PRO A 200 87.36 -41.55 -10.55
C PRO A 200 85.90 -41.29 -10.95
N SER A 201 85.26 -42.39 -11.31
CA SER A 201 83.84 -42.59 -11.54
C SER A 201 83.00 -42.61 -10.25
N ARG A 202 81.80 -42.02 -10.36
CA ARG A 202 80.53 -42.15 -9.58
C ARG A 202 80.43 -43.34 -8.59
N PRO A 203 79.68 -43.19 -7.47
CA PRO A 203 78.26 -43.59 -7.51
C PRO A 203 77.25 -42.84 -6.61
N SER A 204 75.99 -42.98 -7.04
CA SER A 204 74.74 -43.17 -6.28
C SER A 204 74.27 -42.13 -5.24
N SER A 205 73.37 -41.24 -5.68
CA SER A 205 72.39 -40.54 -4.82
C SER A 205 71.03 -41.26 -4.88
N ALA A 206 70.55 -41.73 -3.73
CA ALA A 206 69.22 -42.28 -3.55
C ALA A 206 68.19 -41.18 -3.21
N ALA A 207 67.00 -41.35 -3.78
CA ALA A 207 65.66 -40.96 -3.30
C ALA A 207 65.37 -39.49 -2.93
N CYS A 208 64.46 -38.85 -3.68
CA CYS A 208 63.03 -38.77 -3.31
C CYS A 208 62.24 -37.88 -4.30
N SER A 209 60.99 -38.25 -4.49
CA SER A 209 60.00 -37.84 -5.49
C SER A 209 59.64 -36.34 -5.54
N PRO A 210 59.12 -35.84 -6.67
CA PRO A 210 58.30 -34.63 -6.69
C PRO A 210 56.81 -35.02 -6.70
N ASP A 211 56.15 -34.95 -5.55
CA ASP A 211 54.69 -34.89 -5.52
C ASP A 211 54.27 -33.41 -5.49
N SER A 212 53.76 -32.94 -6.62
CA SER A 212 53.01 -31.69 -6.72
C SER A 212 51.52 -32.03 -6.74
N PRO A 213 50.68 -31.41 -5.90
CA PRO A 213 49.29 -31.22 -6.23
C PRO A 213 49.04 -29.76 -6.64
N ASP A 214 48.38 -29.66 -7.79
CA ASP A 214 47.84 -28.47 -8.43
C ASP A 214 47.10 -27.52 -7.47
N PHE A 215 47.47 -26.24 -7.54
CA PHE A 215 46.65 -25.15 -7.02
C PHE A 215 45.64 -24.74 -8.10
N LYS A 216 44.39 -25.21 -8.00
CA LYS A 216 43.27 -24.63 -8.77
C LYS A 216 42.64 -23.49 -7.98
N PRO A 217 42.57 -22.26 -8.51
CA PRO A 217 41.68 -21.24 -7.95
C PRO A 217 40.24 -21.54 -8.41
N VAL A 218 39.39 -21.95 -7.47
CA VAL A 218 37.94 -21.98 -7.68
C VAL A 218 37.44 -20.54 -7.65
N SER A 219 37.03 -20.02 -8.81
CA SER A 219 36.19 -18.83 -8.89
C SER A 219 34.73 -19.26 -8.64
N PRO A 220 33.97 -18.58 -7.76
CA PRO A 220 32.54 -18.82 -7.69
C PRO A 220 31.85 -18.15 -8.89
N ALA A 221 31.18 -18.98 -9.70
CA ALA A 221 30.30 -18.55 -10.77
C ALA A 221 29.09 -17.80 -10.19
N PHE A 222 28.89 -16.57 -10.64
CA PHE A 222 27.69 -15.78 -10.38
C PHE A 222 26.62 -16.26 -11.37
N VAL A 223 25.71 -17.12 -10.90
CA VAL A 223 24.54 -17.53 -11.69
C VAL A 223 23.43 -16.52 -11.43
N ILE A 224 23.15 -15.70 -12.44
CA ILE A 224 21.93 -14.89 -12.53
C ILE A 224 20.88 -15.79 -13.18
N GLU A 225 20.05 -16.45 -12.38
CA GLU A 225 18.77 -16.95 -12.87
C GLU A 225 17.77 -15.80 -12.84
N ARG A 226 17.35 -15.39 -14.03
CA ARG A 226 16.14 -14.61 -14.25
C ARG A 226 14.98 -15.60 -14.29
N ASP A 227 14.00 -15.37 -13.43
CA ASP A 227 12.57 -15.48 -13.71
C ASP A 227 11.81 -14.48 -12.83
#